data_AF-A0A9P1H0V4-F1
#
_entry.id   AF-A0A9P1H0V4-F1
#
_cell.length_a   1.000
_cell.length_b   1.000
_cell.length_c   1.000
_cell.angle_alpha   90.00
_cell.angle_beta   90.00
_cell.angle_gamma   90.00
#
_symmetry.space_group_name_H-M   'P 1'
#
loop_
_entity.id
_entity.type
_entity.pdbx_description
1 polymer ?
#
loop_
_entity_poly.entity_id
_entity_poly.type
_entity_poly.pdbx_seq_one_letter_code
_entity_poly.pdbx_strand_id
1 'polypeptide(L)'
;MRFEGLSASADGNTLYVLLQSAAIQDGGNSKATRQHVRFLTYDVSDKLSPVLTQENVVPLPSFIDGTDGNKTRFAAQSELYSLQNGQFLMLARDSSAGTGLAFSQSNYRHIDVFDVSAATDIAGTKYDDVGGAVSPGGVLVSDITPATVCPWIDFNVNSELAKFGLHNGGAQDIGLLNEKWESISLVPIHVDEKGNRKSGAKADSEYYIISLSDNDFITQDGAMNFGNMPYSDESGAELNNQALVFKVRIES
;
A
#
# COMPACT_ATOMS: atom_id res chain seq x y z
N MET A 1 -3.83 14.47 8.06
CA MET A 1 -2.78 13.66 7.40
C MET A 1 -2.78 12.31 8.09
N ARG A 2 -2.90 11.20 7.36
CA ARG A 2 -2.85 9.84 7.92
C ARG A 2 -1.51 9.23 7.53
N PHE A 3 -0.76 8.73 8.51
CA PHE A 3 0.46 7.96 8.33
C PHE A 3 0.07 6.49 8.21
N GLU A 4 0.34 5.88 7.06
CA GLU A 4 0.02 4.46 6.84
C GLU A 4 1.20 3.68 6.25
N GLY A 5 2.04 4.31 5.43
CA GLY A 5 3.21 3.65 4.87
C GLY A 5 4.39 3.91 5.78
N LEU A 6 4.87 2.86 6.45
CA LEU A 6 6.05 2.92 7.31
C LEU A 6 6.92 1.69 7.07
N SER A 7 8.16 1.90 6.67
CA SER A 7 9.11 0.81 6.47
C SER A 7 10.49 1.18 7.01
N ALA A 8 11.32 0.19 7.31
CA ALA A 8 12.69 0.40 7.72
C ALA A 8 13.64 -0.37 6.81
N SER A 9 14.84 0.18 6.60
CA SER A 9 15.92 -0.55 5.93
C SER A 9 16.29 -1.81 6.70
N ALA A 10 16.86 -2.79 6.00
CA ALA A 10 17.22 -4.08 6.60
C ALA A 10 18.25 -3.97 7.75
N ASP A 11 19.08 -2.93 7.75
CA ASP A 11 20.03 -2.63 8.83
C ASP A 11 19.40 -1.84 10.00
N GLY A 12 18.16 -1.37 9.84
CA GLY A 12 17.43 -0.61 10.85
C GLY A 12 17.89 0.83 11.04
N ASN A 13 18.74 1.35 10.16
CA ASN A 13 19.32 2.70 10.26
C ASN A 13 18.53 3.75 9.47
N THR A 14 17.63 3.34 8.58
CA THR A 14 16.79 4.25 7.79
C THR A 14 15.33 3.93 8.00
N LEU A 15 14.52 4.97 8.22
CA LEU A 15 13.07 4.90 8.30
C LEU A 15 12.46 5.62 7.10
N TYR A 16 11.52 4.96 6.44
CA TYR A 16 10.81 5.46 5.28
C TYR A 16 9.34 5.67 5.62
N VAL A 17 8.81 6.81 5.21
CA VAL A 17 7.41 7.19 5.46
C VAL A 17 6.76 7.59 4.15
N LEU A 18 5.61 6.98 3.84
CA LEU A 18 4.77 7.38 2.71
C LEU A 18 3.40 7.80 3.22
N LEU A 19 2.96 9.00 2.86
CA LEU A 19 1.60 9.43 3.20
C LEU A 19 0.58 8.57 2.48
N GLN A 20 -0.52 8.21 3.15
CA GLN A 20 -1.64 7.45 2.55
C GLN A 20 -2.15 8.12 1.25
N SER A 21 -2.25 9.44 1.31
CA SER A 21 -2.88 10.31 0.33
C SER A 21 -2.21 11.67 0.38
N ALA A 22 -2.39 12.49 -0.66
CA ALA A 22 -1.76 13.79 -0.75
C ALA A 22 -2.12 14.65 0.48
N ALA A 23 -1.20 15.52 0.90
CA ALA A 23 -1.52 16.52 1.90
C ALA A 23 -2.57 17.50 1.35
N ILE A 24 -3.27 18.23 2.22
CA ILE A 24 -4.36 19.12 1.78
C ILE A 24 -3.83 20.19 0.80
N GLN A 25 -2.66 20.76 1.08
CA GLN A 25 -2.03 21.75 0.20
C GLN A 25 -1.63 21.17 -1.17
N ASP A 26 -1.43 19.85 -1.24
CA ASP A 26 -1.05 19.09 -2.42
C ASP A 26 -2.27 18.47 -3.14
N GLY A 27 -3.48 19.02 -2.92
CA GLY A 27 -4.71 18.52 -3.55
C GLY A 27 -5.36 17.33 -2.83
N GLY A 28 -4.96 17.03 -1.60
CA GLY A 28 -5.49 15.93 -0.78
C GLY A 28 -6.94 16.06 -0.30
N ASN A 29 -7.59 17.20 -0.57
CA ASN A 29 -8.99 17.44 -0.20
C ASN A 29 -10.00 16.75 -1.13
N SER A 30 -9.56 16.11 -2.21
CA SER A 30 -10.42 15.40 -3.16
C SER A 30 -9.74 14.16 -3.76
N LYS A 31 -10.51 13.08 -3.92
CA LYS A 31 -10.04 11.87 -4.62
C LYS A 31 -9.62 12.12 -6.07
N ALA A 32 -10.07 13.24 -6.66
CA ALA A 32 -9.76 13.64 -8.05
C ALA A 32 -8.46 14.42 -8.20
N THR A 33 -7.84 14.86 -7.11
CA THR A 33 -6.64 15.74 -7.15
C THR A 33 -5.50 15.22 -6.28
N ARG A 34 -5.71 14.16 -5.49
CA ARG A 34 -4.77 13.64 -4.49
C ARG A 34 -3.58 12.83 -5.04
N GLN A 35 -3.21 12.98 -6.31
CA GLN A 35 -2.26 12.08 -6.98
C GLN A 35 -0.87 12.09 -6.32
N HIS A 36 -0.36 13.25 -5.93
CA HIS A 36 1.05 13.38 -5.56
C HIS A 36 1.21 13.36 -4.04
N VAL A 37 1.81 12.29 -3.51
CA VAL A 37 2.06 12.11 -2.08
C VAL A 37 3.52 12.36 -1.73
N ARG A 38 3.77 12.74 -0.47
CA ARG A 38 5.12 12.96 0.04
C ARG A 38 5.68 11.65 0.61
N PHE A 39 6.91 11.36 0.24
CA PHE A 39 7.73 10.26 0.72
C PHE A 39 8.92 10.84 1.47
N LEU A 40 9.13 10.43 2.71
CA LEU A 40 10.17 10.96 3.59
C LEU A 40 11.14 9.86 3.97
N THR A 41 12.43 10.17 3.89
CA THR A 41 13.52 9.30 4.34
C THR A 41 14.17 9.93 5.56
N TYR A 42 14.26 9.16 6.64
CA TYR A 42 14.91 9.56 7.87
C TYR A 42 16.11 8.66 8.18
N ASP A 43 17.24 9.26 8.54
CA ASP A 43 18.30 8.56 9.26
C ASP A 43 17.86 8.38 10.72
N VAL A 44 17.83 7.14 11.17
CA VAL A 44 17.47 6.71 12.53
C VAL A 44 18.57 5.86 13.18
N SER A 45 19.81 5.96 12.68
CA SER A 45 20.99 5.34 13.30
C SER A 45 21.11 5.72 14.77
N ASP A 46 20.79 6.99 15.11
CA ASP A 46 20.43 7.39 16.46
C ASP A 46 18.90 7.38 16.63
N LYS A 47 18.39 6.33 17.29
CA LYS A 47 16.95 6.10 17.49
C LYS A 47 16.26 7.20 18.29
N LEU A 48 17.01 8.00 19.05
CA LEU A 48 16.47 9.09 19.87
C LEU A 48 16.57 10.44 19.15
N SER A 49 17.25 10.52 18.01
CA SER A 49 17.42 11.74 17.23
C SER A 49 17.26 11.49 15.71
N PRO A 50 16.06 11.10 15.23
CA PRO A 50 15.79 10.96 13.80
C PRO A 50 16.09 12.24 13.02
N VAL A 51 16.75 12.11 11.85
CA VAL A 51 17.08 13.23 10.97
C VAL A 51 16.45 13.01 9.60
N LEU A 52 15.64 13.96 9.12
CA LEU A 52 15.13 13.93 7.74
C LEU A 52 16.31 14.11 6.77
N THR A 53 16.52 13.14 5.88
CA THR A 53 17.62 13.16 4.90
C THR A 53 17.14 13.45 3.49
N GLN A 54 15.92 13.03 3.14
CA GLN A 54 15.33 13.25 1.82
C GLN A 54 13.82 13.38 1.92
N GLU A 55 13.24 14.14 1.02
CA GLU A 55 11.81 14.14 0.76
C GLU A 55 11.56 14.12 -0.75
N ASN A 56 10.72 13.20 -1.21
CA ASN A 56 10.39 13.05 -2.63
C ASN A 56 8.88 13.03 -2.84
N VAL A 57 8.46 13.23 -4.09
CA VAL A 57 7.07 13.14 -4.49
C VAL A 57 6.82 11.81 -5.19
N VAL A 58 5.88 11.01 -4.69
CA VAL A 58 5.47 9.73 -5.29
C VAL A 58 4.05 9.88 -5.86
N PRO A 59 3.82 9.57 -7.15
CA PRO A 59 2.49 9.62 -7.73
C PRO A 59 1.70 8.34 -7.40
N LEU A 60 0.53 8.48 -6.78
CA LEU A 60 -0.42 7.40 -6.60
C LEU A 60 -0.97 6.93 -7.96
N PRO A 61 -1.21 5.62 -8.12
CA PRO A 61 -1.71 5.08 -9.37
C PRO A 61 -3.15 5.54 -9.61
N SER A 62 -3.44 5.86 -10.87
CA SER A 62 -4.78 6.25 -11.30
C SER A 62 -5.59 5.04 -11.74
N PHE A 63 -6.89 5.06 -11.48
CA PHE A 63 -7.84 4.07 -11.98
C PHE A 63 -9.17 4.72 -12.35
N ILE A 64 -10.01 3.99 -13.08
CA ILE A 64 -11.38 4.40 -13.37
C ILE A 64 -12.28 3.82 -12.28
N ASP A 65 -12.87 4.71 -11.47
CA ASP A 65 -13.71 4.32 -10.33
C ASP A 65 -15.15 4.07 -10.80
N GLY A 66 -15.52 2.80 -10.88
CA GLY A 66 -16.87 2.36 -11.23
C GLY A 66 -17.93 2.72 -10.18
N THR A 67 -17.50 2.97 -8.93
CA THR A 67 -18.39 3.37 -7.83
C THR A 67 -18.68 4.88 -7.81
N ASP A 68 -17.85 5.69 -8.49
CA ASP A 68 -17.99 7.14 -8.63
C ASP A 68 -18.18 7.56 -10.10
N GLY A 69 -19.08 6.87 -10.81
CA GLY A 69 -19.52 7.26 -12.15
C GLY A 69 -18.42 7.21 -13.21
N ASN A 70 -17.50 6.24 -13.11
CA ASN A 70 -16.39 6.02 -14.05
C ASN A 70 -15.43 7.21 -14.18
N LYS A 71 -15.24 7.96 -13.09
CA LYS A 71 -14.26 9.06 -13.06
C LYS A 71 -12.87 8.52 -12.77
N THR A 72 -11.85 9.23 -13.25
CA THR A 72 -10.47 8.97 -12.86
C THR A 72 -10.28 9.34 -11.39
N ARG A 73 -9.75 8.39 -10.61
CA ARG A 73 -9.40 8.53 -9.20
C ARG A 73 -8.01 8.00 -8.98
N PHE A 74 -7.43 8.34 -7.83
CA PHE A 74 -6.10 7.86 -7.43
C PHE A 74 -6.24 6.91 -6.25
N ALA A 75 -5.68 5.71 -6.35
CA ALA A 75 -5.74 4.69 -5.31
C ALA A 75 -4.85 5.12 -4.16
N ALA A 76 -5.39 5.15 -2.94
CA ALA A 76 -4.59 5.49 -1.77
C ALA A 76 -3.66 4.32 -1.44
N GLN A 77 -2.45 4.61 -0.96
CA GLN A 77 -1.57 3.56 -0.47
C GLN A 77 -2.02 3.10 0.92
N SER A 78 -1.85 1.83 1.24
CA SER A 78 -2.21 1.22 2.53
C SER A 78 -1.08 0.40 3.17
N GLU A 79 0.07 0.25 2.51
CA GLU A 79 1.27 -0.39 3.05
C GLU A 79 2.51 -0.01 2.24
N LEU A 80 3.66 0.06 2.91
CA LEU A 80 4.97 0.32 2.32
C LEU A 80 6.01 -0.72 2.77
N TYR A 81 6.74 -1.31 1.83
CA TYR A 81 7.84 -2.22 2.12
C TYR A 81 9.12 -1.81 1.38
N SER A 82 10.22 -1.56 2.10
CA SER A 82 11.51 -1.23 1.48
C SER A 82 12.27 -2.49 1.02
N LEU A 83 12.84 -2.43 -0.18
CA LEU A 83 13.66 -3.49 -0.75
C LEU A 83 15.16 -3.16 -0.59
N GLN A 84 15.99 -4.20 -0.56
CA GLN A 84 17.45 -4.04 -0.43
C GLN A 84 18.12 -3.37 -1.63
N ASN A 85 17.47 -3.37 -2.79
CA ASN A 85 17.96 -2.76 -4.02
C ASN A 85 17.64 -1.25 -4.10
N GLY A 86 17.06 -0.65 -3.04
CA GLY A 86 16.71 0.77 -2.98
C GLY A 86 15.33 1.12 -3.55
N GLN A 87 14.58 0.12 -4.04
CA GLN A 87 13.19 0.29 -4.48
C GLN A 87 12.21 0.00 -3.34
N PHE A 88 10.94 0.29 -3.59
CA PHE A 88 9.87 0.13 -2.60
C PHE A 88 8.68 -0.58 -3.21
N LEU A 89 8.02 -1.42 -2.41
CA LEU A 89 6.70 -1.95 -2.70
C LEU A 89 5.65 -1.08 -2.03
N MET A 90 4.62 -0.71 -2.77
CA MET A 90 3.49 0.09 -2.30
C MET A 90 2.20 -0.68 -2.57
N LEU A 91 1.48 -1.06 -1.50
CA LEU A 91 0.11 -1.57 -1.66
C LEU A 91 -0.80 -0.39 -1.87
N ALA A 92 -1.42 -0.28 -3.04
CA ALA A 92 -2.38 0.76 -3.36
C ALA A 92 -3.71 0.14 -3.75
N ARG A 93 -4.80 0.72 -3.24
CA ARG A 93 -6.15 0.22 -3.48
C ARG A 93 -7.18 1.32 -3.62
N ASP A 94 -8.22 1.00 -4.36
CA ASP A 94 -9.47 1.72 -4.32
C ASP A 94 -10.20 1.47 -2.99
N SER A 95 -11.35 2.13 -2.83
CA SER A 95 -12.14 2.04 -1.62
C SER A 95 -13.59 1.75 -1.98
N SER A 96 -14.38 1.37 -0.98
CA SER A 96 -15.83 1.18 -1.09
C SER A 96 -16.24 0.06 -2.04
N ALA A 97 -15.37 -0.94 -2.25
CA ALA A 97 -15.64 -2.12 -3.06
C ALA A 97 -15.10 -3.42 -2.45
N GLY A 98 -15.97 -4.42 -2.27
CA GLY A 98 -15.63 -5.74 -1.72
C GLY A 98 -16.76 -6.36 -0.88
N THR A 99 -16.39 -7.35 -0.07
CA THR A 99 -17.29 -8.05 0.86
C THR A 99 -18.00 -7.09 1.82
N GLY A 100 -19.31 -7.23 1.95
CA GLY A 100 -20.13 -6.42 2.86
C GLY A 100 -20.45 -5.00 2.36
N LEU A 101 -20.02 -4.64 1.15
CA LEU A 101 -20.21 -3.31 0.58
C LEU A 101 -21.23 -3.30 -0.55
N ALA A 102 -21.77 -2.10 -0.85
CA ALA A 102 -22.74 -1.90 -1.92
C ALA A 102 -22.19 -2.27 -3.31
N PHE A 103 -20.89 -2.04 -3.53
CA PHE A 103 -20.17 -2.47 -4.71
C PHE A 103 -19.24 -3.63 -4.34
N SER A 104 -19.24 -4.70 -5.12
CA SER A 104 -18.37 -5.86 -4.86
C SER A 104 -17.06 -5.83 -5.64
N GLN A 105 -16.99 -5.06 -6.74
CA GLN A 105 -15.86 -5.10 -7.66
C GLN A 105 -14.87 -3.97 -7.37
N SER A 106 -13.68 -4.33 -6.92
CA SER A 106 -12.53 -3.42 -6.90
C SER A 106 -12.02 -3.21 -8.32
N ASN A 107 -11.77 -1.94 -8.66
CA ASN A 107 -11.16 -1.50 -9.91
C ASN A 107 -9.63 -1.40 -9.81
N TYR A 108 -9.07 -1.25 -8.61
CA TYR A 108 -7.62 -1.20 -8.40
C TYR A 108 -7.24 -1.75 -7.03
N ARG A 109 -6.48 -2.84 -7.00
CA ARG A 109 -5.81 -3.36 -5.80
C ARG A 109 -4.50 -4.02 -6.18
N HIS A 110 -3.39 -3.30 -6.00
CA HIS A 110 -2.10 -3.73 -6.49
C HIS A 110 -1.01 -3.56 -5.44
N ILE A 111 0.00 -4.43 -5.47
CA ILE A 111 1.33 -4.08 -4.99
C ILE A 111 2.10 -3.53 -6.19
N ASP A 112 2.41 -2.24 -6.15
CA ASP A 112 3.19 -1.52 -7.15
C ASP A 112 4.64 -1.37 -6.67
N VAL A 113 5.56 -1.14 -7.61
CA VAL A 113 6.97 -0.86 -7.32
C VAL A 113 7.25 0.60 -7.62
N PHE A 114 7.98 1.29 -6.75
CA PHE A 114 8.47 2.63 -7.05
C PHE A 114 9.95 2.84 -6.72
N ASP A 115 10.53 3.80 -7.43
CA ASP A 115 11.93 4.19 -7.34
C ASP A 115 12.07 5.71 -7.25
N VAL A 116 12.87 6.18 -6.29
CA VAL A 116 13.11 7.61 -6.02
C VAL A 116 14.49 8.08 -6.46
N SER A 117 15.32 7.23 -7.05
CA SER A 117 16.74 7.53 -7.35
C SER A 117 16.92 8.71 -8.32
N ALA A 118 15.94 8.94 -9.20
CA ALA A 118 15.89 10.06 -10.14
C ALA A 118 14.89 11.16 -9.74
N ALA A 119 14.23 11.04 -8.59
CA ALA A 119 13.24 12.01 -8.13
C ALA A 119 13.92 13.26 -7.55
N THR A 120 13.26 14.41 -7.69
CA THR A 120 13.72 15.64 -7.05
C THR A 120 13.62 15.49 -5.53
N ASP A 121 14.72 15.74 -4.83
CA ASP A 121 14.71 15.91 -3.37
C ASP A 121 14.23 17.32 -3.03
N ILE A 122 13.13 17.39 -2.29
CA ILE A 122 12.46 18.64 -1.90
C ILE A 122 12.65 18.99 -0.42
N ALA A 123 13.39 18.17 0.35
CA ALA A 123 13.60 18.41 1.77
C ALA A 123 14.31 19.74 2.03
N GLY A 124 13.77 20.54 2.95
CA GLY A 124 14.35 21.84 3.34
C GLY A 124 14.25 22.91 2.25
N THR A 125 13.40 22.71 1.24
CA THR A 125 13.17 23.67 0.16
C THR A 125 11.92 24.52 0.40
N LYS A 126 11.56 25.38 -0.56
CA LYS A 126 10.32 26.18 -0.55
C LYS A 126 9.04 25.34 -0.37
N TYR A 127 9.09 24.02 -0.59
CA TYR A 127 7.96 23.13 -0.44
C TYR A 127 7.58 22.81 1.01
N ASP A 128 8.45 23.17 1.96
CA ASP A 128 8.23 23.03 3.40
C ASP A 128 7.80 24.35 4.07
N ASP A 129 7.89 25.45 3.33
CA ASP A 129 7.44 26.76 3.80
C ASP A 129 5.92 26.77 4.01
N VAL A 130 5.45 27.75 4.79
CA VAL A 130 4.00 28.00 4.93
C VAL A 130 3.39 28.30 3.56
N GLY A 131 2.48 27.43 3.11
CA GLY A 131 1.86 27.51 1.79
C GLY A 131 2.64 26.84 0.67
N GLY A 132 3.79 26.22 0.97
CA GLY A 132 4.53 25.35 0.06
C GLY A 132 3.69 24.14 -0.33
N ALA A 133 3.50 23.94 -1.64
CA ALA A 133 2.73 22.83 -2.18
C ALA A 133 3.47 22.24 -3.37
N VAL A 134 3.58 20.92 -3.42
CA VAL A 134 4.20 20.19 -4.53
C VAL A 134 3.21 19.99 -5.67
N SER A 135 1.91 19.96 -5.38
CA SER A 135 0.87 19.85 -6.40
C SER A 135 -0.39 20.66 -6.08
N PRO A 136 -0.32 22.00 -6.08
CA PRO A 136 -1.49 22.83 -5.79
C PRO A 136 -2.64 22.53 -6.76
N GLY A 137 -3.81 22.19 -6.22
CA GLY A 137 -4.97 21.76 -7.02
C GLY A 137 -4.80 20.42 -7.73
N GLY A 138 -3.79 19.61 -7.34
CA GLY A 138 -3.49 18.30 -7.91
C GLY A 138 -2.54 18.31 -9.11
N VAL A 139 -2.07 19.48 -9.56
CA VAL A 139 -1.12 19.60 -10.67
C VAL A 139 0.30 19.73 -10.12
N LEU A 140 1.16 18.74 -10.42
CA LEU A 140 2.56 18.76 -9.99
C LEU A 140 3.28 20.02 -10.50
N VAL A 141 4.03 20.68 -9.62
CA VAL A 141 4.86 21.82 -10.01
C VAL A 141 5.96 21.36 -10.96
N SER A 142 6.19 22.11 -12.04
CA SER A 142 7.00 21.68 -13.18
C SER A 142 8.50 21.49 -12.91
N ASP A 143 9.02 22.00 -11.79
CA ASP A 143 10.42 21.83 -11.36
C ASP A 143 10.64 20.57 -10.51
N ILE A 144 9.56 19.81 -10.21
CA ILE A 144 9.62 18.55 -9.49
C ILE A 144 9.58 17.39 -10.50
N THR A 145 10.60 16.55 -10.46
CA THR A 145 10.58 15.22 -11.07
C THR A 145 10.03 14.24 -10.04
N PRO A 146 8.86 13.62 -10.26
CA PRO A 146 8.31 12.66 -9.30
C PRO A 146 9.05 11.31 -9.39
N ALA A 147 8.88 10.48 -8.37
CA ALA A 147 9.30 9.09 -8.38
C ALA A 147 8.67 8.32 -9.54
N THR A 148 9.38 7.31 -10.03
CA THR A 148 8.84 6.40 -11.05
C THR A 148 8.03 5.30 -10.36
N VAL A 149 6.79 5.10 -10.77
CA VAL A 149 5.88 4.07 -10.22
C VAL A 149 5.46 3.13 -11.34
N CYS A 150 5.59 1.83 -11.09
CA CYS A 150 5.27 0.76 -12.04
C CYS A 150 4.28 -0.21 -11.39
N PRO A 151 3.11 -0.45 -12.00
CA PRO A 151 2.20 -1.50 -11.55
C PRO A 151 2.85 -2.89 -11.63
N TRP A 152 2.64 -3.73 -10.61
CA TRP A 152 3.30 -5.04 -10.58
C TRP A 152 2.39 -6.23 -10.26
N ILE A 153 1.89 -6.36 -9.03
CA ILE A 153 1.06 -7.51 -8.61
C ILE A 153 -0.39 -7.05 -8.50
N ASP A 154 -1.22 -7.47 -9.46
CA ASP A 154 -2.67 -7.22 -9.45
C ASP A 154 -3.40 -8.31 -8.65
N PHE A 155 -4.11 -7.92 -7.60
CA PHE A 155 -4.87 -8.85 -6.75
C PHE A 155 -6.21 -9.25 -7.40
N ASN A 156 -6.66 -8.51 -8.40
CA ASN A 156 -8.00 -8.59 -8.97
C ASN A 156 -8.08 -9.55 -10.18
N VAL A 157 -7.04 -10.35 -10.43
CA VAL A 157 -6.98 -11.30 -11.55
C VAL A 157 -7.89 -12.50 -11.27
N ASN A 158 -9.15 -12.40 -11.69
CA ASN A 158 -10.18 -13.43 -11.45
C ASN A 158 -9.80 -14.84 -11.94
N SER A 159 -9.00 -14.98 -13.00
CA SER A 159 -8.52 -16.29 -13.46
C SER A 159 -7.55 -16.97 -12.49
N GLU A 160 -6.83 -16.19 -11.68
CA GLU A 160 -5.95 -16.70 -10.62
C GLU A 160 -6.74 -16.94 -9.33
N LEU A 161 -7.61 -15.99 -8.95
CA LEU A 161 -8.48 -16.09 -7.77
C LEU A 161 -9.39 -17.33 -7.84
N ALA A 162 -9.99 -17.60 -9.01
CA ALA A 162 -10.91 -18.71 -9.19
C ALA A 162 -10.28 -20.09 -8.95
N LYS A 163 -8.95 -20.22 -9.03
CA LYS A 163 -8.23 -21.48 -8.69
C LYS A 163 -8.39 -21.85 -7.21
N PHE A 164 -8.73 -20.88 -6.37
CA PHE A 164 -8.93 -21.02 -4.93
C PHE A 164 -10.38 -20.75 -4.50
N GLY A 165 -11.32 -20.64 -5.44
CA GLY A 165 -12.70 -20.28 -5.15
C GLY A 165 -12.90 -18.82 -4.74
N LEU A 166 -11.90 -17.95 -4.98
CA LEU A 166 -11.97 -16.53 -4.72
C LEU A 166 -12.41 -15.76 -5.97
N HIS A 167 -12.90 -14.54 -5.79
CA HIS A 167 -13.22 -13.63 -6.90
C HIS A 167 -13.23 -12.15 -6.48
N ASN A 168 -13.02 -11.28 -7.46
CA ASN A 168 -13.23 -9.84 -7.39
C ASN A 168 -14.51 -9.47 -8.14
N GLY A 169 -15.45 -8.83 -7.45
CA GLY A 169 -16.78 -8.50 -7.99
C GLY A 169 -17.75 -9.68 -8.00
N GLY A 170 -19.02 -9.41 -8.29
CA GLY A 170 -20.06 -10.44 -8.34
C GLY A 170 -20.81 -10.60 -7.03
N ALA A 171 -21.12 -11.86 -6.68
CA ALA A 171 -21.97 -12.20 -5.53
C ALA A 171 -21.31 -11.83 -4.19
N GLN A 172 -22.13 -11.51 -3.18
CA GLN A 172 -21.68 -11.30 -1.81
C GLN A 172 -21.60 -12.67 -1.11
N ASP A 173 -20.52 -13.39 -1.33
CA ASP A 173 -20.28 -14.72 -0.75
C ASP A 173 -18.86 -14.84 -0.16
N ILE A 174 -18.55 -16.02 0.39
CA ILE A 174 -17.28 -16.29 1.09
C ILE A 174 -16.03 -16.16 0.19
N GLY A 175 -16.19 -16.28 -1.13
CA GLY A 175 -15.12 -16.15 -2.10
C GLY A 175 -14.82 -14.70 -2.50
N LEU A 176 -15.70 -13.75 -2.17
CA LEU A 176 -15.50 -12.35 -2.52
C LEU A 176 -14.34 -11.77 -1.72
N LEU A 177 -13.43 -11.06 -2.40
CA LEU A 177 -12.33 -10.39 -1.71
C LEU A 177 -12.81 -9.20 -0.86
N ASN A 178 -12.24 -9.09 0.34
CA ASN A 178 -12.45 -7.94 1.24
C ASN A 178 -11.95 -6.64 0.60
N GLU A 179 -12.53 -5.50 1.01
CA GLU A 179 -12.11 -4.18 0.53
C GLU A 179 -10.66 -3.87 0.94
N LYS A 180 -10.35 -4.00 2.24
CA LYS A 180 -9.09 -3.53 2.80
C LYS A 180 -8.02 -4.61 2.80
N TRP A 181 -6.85 -4.21 2.31
CA TRP A 181 -5.61 -4.98 2.32
C TRP A 181 -4.51 -4.05 2.81
N GLU A 182 -3.84 -4.42 3.90
CA GLU A 182 -2.98 -3.50 4.67
C GLU A 182 -1.74 -4.23 5.19
N SER A 183 -1.18 -5.14 4.38
CA SER A 183 0.10 -5.77 4.74
C SER A 183 0.87 -6.29 3.53
N ILE A 184 2.19 -6.24 3.65
CA ILE A 184 3.16 -6.84 2.74
C ILE A 184 4.22 -7.52 3.61
N SER A 185 4.37 -8.83 3.45
CA SER A 185 5.47 -9.59 4.04
C SER A 185 6.25 -10.29 2.94
N LEU A 186 7.57 -10.16 2.96
CA LEU A 186 8.47 -10.79 2.01
C LEU A 186 9.24 -11.93 2.68
N VAL A 187 9.14 -13.14 2.13
CA VAL A 187 9.73 -14.36 2.70
C VAL A 187 10.62 -15.06 1.65
N PRO A 188 11.91 -15.32 1.92
CA PRO A 188 12.77 -16.06 0.99
C PRO A 188 12.25 -17.49 0.77
N ILE A 189 12.25 -17.96 -0.49
CA ILE A 189 11.81 -19.34 -0.81
C ILE A 189 12.89 -20.36 -0.46
N HIS A 190 14.14 -20.02 -0.72
CA HIS A 190 15.25 -20.95 -0.67
C HIS A 190 15.98 -20.84 0.66
N VAL A 191 15.47 -21.55 1.67
CA VAL A 191 16.06 -21.61 3.02
C VAL A 191 16.60 -23.01 3.35
N ASP A 192 17.55 -23.09 4.27
CA ASP A 192 17.99 -24.35 4.90
C ASP A 192 16.97 -24.83 5.95
N GLU A 193 17.23 -25.99 6.54
CA GLU A 193 16.36 -26.61 7.57
C GLU A 193 16.22 -25.75 8.83
N LYS A 194 17.11 -24.76 9.02
CA LYS A 194 17.11 -23.82 10.14
C LYS A 194 16.48 -22.47 9.78
N GLY A 195 15.97 -22.32 8.55
CA GLY A 195 15.38 -21.09 8.05
C GLY A 195 16.40 -20.06 7.55
N ASN A 196 17.69 -20.39 7.48
CA ASN A 196 18.69 -19.48 6.93
C ASN A 196 18.60 -19.46 5.42
N ARG A 197 18.75 -18.27 4.83
CA ARG A 197 18.77 -18.11 3.39
C ARG A 197 19.93 -18.90 2.76
N LYS A 198 19.62 -19.73 1.77
CA LYS A 198 20.62 -20.36 0.91
C LYS A 198 21.19 -19.31 -0.05
N SER A 199 22.46 -19.43 -0.41
CA SER A 199 23.10 -18.52 -1.37
C SER A 199 23.02 -19.05 -2.81
N GLY A 200 23.01 -18.13 -3.77
CA GLY A 200 23.05 -18.41 -5.21
C GLY A 200 21.95 -17.66 -5.95
N ALA A 201 22.17 -17.32 -7.22
CA ALA A 201 21.32 -16.38 -7.97
C ALA A 201 19.80 -16.63 -7.89
N LYS A 202 19.34 -17.88 -7.92
CA LYS A 202 17.90 -18.21 -7.73
C LYS A 202 17.45 -18.06 -6.26
N ALA A 203 18.29 -18.43 -5.31
CA ALA A 203 18.02 -18.28 -3.89
C ALA A 203 18.04 -16.82 -3.44
N ASP A 204 18.79 -15.99 -4.14
CA ASP A 204 18.96 -14.56 -3.87
C ASP A 204 17.84 -13.69 -4.48
N SER A 205 17.04 -14.25 -5.40
CA SER A 205 16.01 -13.50 -6.14
C SER A 205 14.58 -14.01 -5.99
N GLU A 206 14.33 -15.25 -5.53
CA GLU A 206 12.97 -15.78 -5.41
C GLU A 206 12.36 -15.67 -4.00
N TYR A 207 11.16 -15.09 -3.91
CA TYR A 207 10.45 -14.82 -2.66
C TYR A 207 8.98 -15.19 -2.75
N TYR A 208 8.36 -15.41 -1.59
CA TYR A 208 6.92 -15.26 -1.41
C TYR A 208 6.62 -13.85 -0.92
N ILE A 209 5.63 -13.21 -1.52
CA ILE A 209 4.93 -12.06 -0.93
C ILE A 209 3.63 -12.58 -0.33
N ILE A 210 3.39 -12.25 0.93
CA ILE A 210 2.16 -12.55 1.67
C ILE A 210 1.48 -11.22 2.00
N SER A 211 0.22 -11.09 1.61
CA SER A 211 -0.63 -9.95 1.96
C SER A 211 -1.88 -10.45 2.66
N LEU A 212 -2.32 -9.73 3.68
CA LEU A 212 -3.48 -10.01 4.51
C LEU A 212 -4.48 -8.87 4.41
N SER A 213 -5.76 -9.24 4.42
CA SER A 213 -6.86 -8.28 4.51
C SER A 213 -7.03 -7.79 5.94
N ASP A 214 -7.25 -6.49 6.13
CA ASP A 214 -7.87 -5.98 7.35
C ASP A 214 -9.39 -6.14 7.21
N ASN A 215 -10.03 -6.86 8.14
CA ASN A 215 -11.47 -7.06 8.12
C ASN A 215 -12.23 -6.07 9.01
N ASP A 216 -11.55 -5.06 9.59
CA ASP A 216 -12.12 -4.05 10.50
C ASP A 216 -12.84 -4.64 11.72
N PHE A 217 -12.55 -5.91 12.07
CA PHE A 217 -13.34 -6.67 13.03
C PHE A 217 -14.84 -6.75 12.69
N ILE A 218 -15.21 -6.67 11.41
CA ILE A 218 -16.58 -6.85 10.94
C ILE A 218 -16.97 -8.33 11.07
N THR A 219 -17.69 -8.65 12.13
CA THR A 219 -18.15 -10.00 12.46
C THR A 219 -19.50 -9.96 13.19
N GLN A 220 -20.26 -11.03 13.08
CA GLN A 220 -21.53 -11.25 13.78
C GLN A 220 -21.35 -12.03 15.09
N ASP A 221 -20.15 -12.52 15.38
CA ASP A 221 -19.81 -13.24 16.61
C ASP A 221 -18.54 -12.67 17.26
N GLY A 222 -18.56 -11.36 17.49
CA GLY A 222 -17.42 -10.62 18.02
C GLY A 222 -17.43 -10.54 19.55
N ALA A 223 -16.24 -10.42 20.15
CA ALA A 223 -16.13 -10.11 21.57
C ALA A 223 -14.95 -9.18 21.88
N MET A 224 -15.22 -8.16 22.70
CA MET A 224 -14.23 -7.23 23.23
C MET A 224 -14.04 -7.45 24.73
N ASN A 225 -13.02 -6.81 25.31
CA ASN A 225 -12.74 -6.83 26.76
C ASN A 225 -12.69 -8.27 27.34
N PHE A 226 -11.82 -9.10 26.77
CA PHE A 226 -11.62 -10.50 27.19
C PHE A 226 -12.89 -11.35 27.17
N GLY A 227 -13.81 -11.09 26.23
CA GLY A 227 -15.05 -11.85 26.08
C GLY A 227 -16.25 -11.26 26.84
N ASN A 228 -16.05 -10.21 27.64
CA ASN A 228 -17.13 -9.64 28.47
C ASN A 228 -18.07 -8.70 27.71
N MET A 229 -17.69 -8.29 26.51
CA MET A 229 -18.48 -7.38 25.67
C MET A 229 -18.70 -8.04 24.31
N PRO A 230 -19.70 -8.95 24.18
CA PRO A 230 -20.06 -9.49 22.88
C PRO A 230 -20.65 -8.38 22.01
N TYR A 231 -20.40 -8.47 20.70
CA TYR A 231 -21.00 -7.59 19.70
C TYR A 231 -21.26 -8.36 18.40
N SER A 232 -22.16 -7.81 17.61
CA SER A 232 -22.40 -8.18 16.23
C SER A 232 -22.36 -6.88 15.44
N ASP A 233 -21.65 -6.89 14.31
CA ASP A 233 -21.47 -5.69 13.49
C ASP A 233 -22.82 -5.19 12.97
N GLU A 234 -23.06 -3.89 13.08
CA GLU A 234 -24.36 -3.26 12.78
C GLU A 234 -24.77 -3.38 11.31
N SER A 235 -23.81 -3.61 10.41
CA SER A 235 -24.11 -3.84 8.99
C SER A 235 -24.75 -5.21 8.72
N GLY A 236 -24.64 -6.15 9.67
CA GLY A 236 -25.01 -7.55 9.49
C GLY A 236 -24.00 -8.37 8.68
N ALA A 237 -22.86 -7.78 8.28
CA ALA A 237 -21.83 -8.47 7.50
C ALA A 237 -20.90 -9.33 8.38
N GLU A 238 -20.26 -10.31 7.74
CA GLU A 238 -19.24 -11.18 8.32
C GLU A 238 -18.06 -11.27 7.35
N LEU A 239 -16.91 -10.75 7.73
CA LEU A 239 -15.71 -10.76 6.89
C LEU A 239 -14.69 -11.76 7.42
N ASN A 240 -14.34 -12.74 6.57
CA ASN A 240 -13.26 -13.66 6.85
C ASN A 240 -11.90 -12.96 6.77
N ASN A 241 -10.94 -13.44 7.56
CA ASN A 241 -9.53 -13.10 7.32
C ASN A 241 -9.07 -13.74 6.02
N GLN A 242 -8.59 -12.93 5.07
CA GLN A 242 -8.08 -13.41 3.79
C GLN A 242 -6.58 -13.17 3.69
N ALA A 243 -5.91 -14.12 3.03
CA ALA A 243 -4.48 -14.05 2.72
C ALA A 243 -4.27 -14.36 1.24
N LEU A 244 -3.43 -13.57 0.57
CA LEU A 244 -2.94 -13.87 -0.77
C LEU A 244 -1.43 -14.09 -0.71
N VAL A 245 -0.96 -15.13 -1.40
CA VAL A 245 0.45 -15.53 -1.42
C VAL A 245 0.92 -15.60 -2.86
N PHE A 246 1.93 -14.81 -3.18
CA PHE A 246 2.49 -14.68 -4.53
C PHE A 246 3.92 -15.17 -4.54
N LYS A 247 4.27 -16.08 -5.46
CA LYS A 247 5.67 -16.38 -5.76
C LYS A 247 6.21 -15.34 -6.74
N VAL A 248 7.28 -14.64 -6.38
CA VAL A 248 7.86 -13.54 -7.16
C VAL A 248 9.36 -13.70 -7.35
N ARG A 249 9.91 -12.96 -8.32
CA ARG A 249 11.33 -12.70 -8.46
C ARG A 249 11.61 -11.21 -8.28
N ILE A 250 12.59 -10.88 -7.45
CA ILE A 250 13.07 -9.52 -7.20
C ILE A 250 14.56 -9.53 -7.50
N GLU A 251 14.98 -8.68 -8.44
CA GLU A 251 16.39 -8.53 -8.80
C GLU A 251 17.11 -7.63 -7.78
N SER A 252 18.36 -7.99 -7.48
CA SER A 252 19.26 -7.23 -6.60
C SER A 252 19.78 -5.96 -7.27
#